data_AF-A0A3G6RY89-F1
#
_entry.id   AF-A0A3G6RY89-F1
#
_cell.length_a   1.000
_cell.length_b   1.000
_cell.length_c   1.000
_cell.angle_alpha   90.00
_cell.angle_beta   90.00
_cell.angle_gamma   90.00
#
_symmetry.space_group_name_H-M   'P 1'
#
loop_
_entity.id
_entity.type
_entity.pdbx_description
1 polymer ?
#
loop_
_entity_poly.entity_id
_entity_poly.type
_entity_poly.pdbx_seq_one_letter_code
_entity_poly.pdbx_strand_id
1 'polypeptide(L)'
;MDYNRAYNRVQQLKKFYKNLMWFGIISVIVIGDDWFNDELHYQMFGGHLLLGIWALILIVKAISLFIFNDEWEAGIIEKEVGKNKKTLDF
;
A
#
# COMPACT_ATOMS: atom_id res chain seq x y z
N MET A 1 -12.44 18.95 13.78
CA MET A 1 -11.39 17.91 13.68
C MET A 1 -12.10 16.58 13.79
N ASP A 2 -12.13 15.80 12.69
CA ASP A 2 -12.89 14.55 12.65
C ASP A 2 -12.06 13.43 13.28
N TYR A 3 -12.25 13.21 14.57
CA TYR A 3 -11.53 12.21 15.36
C TYR A 3 -11.71 10.79 14.82
N ASN A 4 -12.88 10.49 14.25
CA ASN A 4 -13.17 9.17 13.71
C ASN A 4 -12.32 8.87 12.46
N ARG A 5 -12.08 9.91 11.65
CA ARG A 5 -11.17 9.84 10.50
C ARG A 5 -9.73 9.58 10.94
N ALA A 6 -9.21 10.37 11.88
CA ALA A 6 -7.85 10.20 12.39
C ALA A 6 -7.62 8.81 13.00
N TYR A 7 -8.59 8.31 13.77
CA TYR A 7 -8.53 6.98 14.37
C TYR A 7 -8.48 5.87 13.32
N ASN A 8 -9.35 5.93 12.30
CA ASN A 8 -9.37 4.95 11.22
C ASN A 8 -8.04 4.94 10.44
N ARG A 9 -7.42 6.10 10.23
CA ARG A 9 -6.12 6.20 9.56
C ARG A 9 -5.00 5.53 10.35
N VAL A 10 -4.92 5.77 11.65
CA VAL A 10 -3.92 5.10 12.52
C VAL A 10 -4.12 3.57 12.50
N GLN A 11 -5.37 3.09 12.50
CA GLN A 11 -5.67 1.66 12.41
C GLN A 11 -5.21 1.06 11.06
N GLN A 12 -5.44 1.75 9.95
CA GLN A 12 -4.96 1.31 8.64
C GLN A 12 -3.43 1.30 8.56
N LEU A 13 -2.79 2.33 9.10
CA LEU A 13 -1.33 2.43 9.16
C LEU A 13 -0.73 1.28 9.99
N LYS A 14 -1.32 0.97 11.15
CA LYS A 14 -0.90 -0.14 12.01
C LYS A 14 -1.02 -1.49 11.29
N LYS A 15 -2.11 -1.71 10.54
CA LYS A 15 -2.28 -2.92 9.72
C LYS A 15 -1.27 -2.99 8.59
N PHE A 16 -0.97 -1.86 7.94
CA PHE A 16 0.06 -1.78 6.89
C PHE A 16 1.44 -2.13 7.44
N TYR A 17 1.87 -1.52 8.54
CA TYR A 17 3.15 -1.84 9.18
C TYR A 17 3.27 -3.31 9.57
N LYS A 18 2.18 -3.91 10.10
CA LYS A 18 2.17 -5.36 10.39
C LYS A 18 2.38 -6.19 9.12
N ASN A 19 1.73 -5.83 8.01
CA ASN A 19 1.89 -6.52 6.73
C ASN A 19 3.31 -6.34 6.14
N LEU A 20 3.86 -5.13 6.23
CA LEU A 20 5.22 -4.81 5.80
C LEU A 20 6.27 -5.59 6.61
N MET A 21 6.07 -5.73 7.92
CA MET A 21 6.94 -6.52 8.79
C MET A 21 6.94 -8.00 8.38
N TRP A 22 5.77 -8.58 8.16
CA TRP A 22 5.64 -9.96 7.67
C TRP A 22 6.30 -10.16 6.30
N PHE A 23 6.11 -9.21 5.40
CA PHE A 23 6.79 -9.21 4.11
C PHE A 23 8.31 -9.20 4.26
N GLY A 24 8.86 -8.34 5.13
CA GLY A 24 10.30 -8.28 5.39
C GLY A 24 10.85 -9.61 5.92
N ILE A 25 10.17 -10.23 6.88
CA ILE A 25 10.57 -11.54 7.43
C ILE A 25 10.57 -12.61 6.33
N ILE A 26 9.49 -12.72 5.56
CA ILE A 26 9.36 -13.74 4.51
C ILE A 26 10.37 -13.50 3.40
N SER A 27 10.60 -12.23 3.01
CA SER A 27 11.60 -11.89 2.00
C SER A 27 13.01 -12.27 2.43
N VAL A 28 13.38 -12.06 3.70
CA VAL A 28 14.71 -12.47 4.21
C VAL A 28 14.87 -13.98 4.22
N ILE A 29 13.82 -14.73 4.59
CA ILE A 29 13.86 -16.19 4.57
C ILE A 29 14.04 -16.71 3.14
N VAL A 30 13.24 -16.23 2.19
CA VAL A 30 13.28 -16.71 0.79
C VAL A 30 14.59 -16.32 0.10
N ILE A 31 15.07 -15.09 0.29
CA ILE A 31 16.35 -14.65 -0.30
C ILE A 31 17.55 -15.30 0.42
N GLY A 32 17.45 -15.49 1.73
CA GLY A 32 18.50 -16.12 2.54
C GLY A 32 18.66 -17.60 2.23
N ASP A 33 17.56 -18.32 2.01
CA ASP A 33 17.59 -19.74 1.62
C ASP A 33 18.29 -19.92 0.25
N ASP A 34 17.97 -19.06 -0.72
CA ASP A 34 18.65 -19.02 -2.02
C ASP A 34 20.16 -18.71 -1.92
N TRP A 35 20.58 -17.90 -0.94
CA TRP A 35 21.99 -17.54 -0.75
C TRP A 35 22.82 -18.68 -0.13
N PHE A 36 22.22 -19.48 0.76
CA PHE A 36 22.91 -20.56 1.46
C PHE A 36 22.89 -21.88 0.69
N ASN A 37 21.86 -22.12 -0.11
CA ASN A 37 21.77 -23.28 -0.98
C ASN A 37 22.48 -22.97 -2.30
N ASP A 38 23.79 -23.20 -2.35
CA ASP A 38 24.69 -23.06 -3.52
C ASP A 38 24.35 -24.05 -4.67
N GLU A 39 23.10 -24.51 -4.75
CA GLU A 39 22.56 -25.30 -5.83
C GLU A 39 21.71 -24.35 -6.71
N LEU A 40 22.30 -23.96 -7.84
CA LEU A 40 21.69 -23.24 -8.98
C LEU A 40 20.49 -23.99 -9.60
N HIS A 41 19.68 -24.72 -8.81
CA HIS A 41 18.39 -25.19 -9.26
C HIS A 41 17.43 -24.02 -9.20
N TYR A 42 17.37 -23.35 -10.35
CA TYR A 42 16.48 -22.30 -10.81
C TYR A 42 14.99 -22.56 -10.46
N GLN A 43 14.62 -22.56 -9.18
CA GLN A 43 13.23 -22.50 -8.74
C GLN A 43 12.75 -21.04 -8.67
N MET A 44 13.31 -20.18 -9.53
CA MET A 44 12.96 -18.78 -9.74
C MET A 44 11.47 -18.53 -9.99
N PHE A 45 10.70 -19.55 -10.35
CA PHE A 45 9.32 -19.37 -10.81
C PHE A 45 8.25 -19.34 -9.72
N GLY A 46 8.55 -19.77 -8.48
CA GLY A 46 7.54 -19.87 -7.43
C GLY A 46 7.57 -18.72 -6.42
N GLY A 47 8.58 -18.73 -5.55
CA GLY A 47 8.64 -17.84 -4.38
C GLY A 47 8.94 -16.38 -4.72
N HIS A 48 9.86 -16.14 -5.66
CA HIS A 48 10.31 -14.79 -6.04
C HIS A 48 9.24 -13.98 -6.77
N LEU A 49 8.45 -14.62 -7.63
CA LEU A 49 7.30 -13.99 -8.31
C LEU A 49 6.23 -13.55 -7.31
N LEU A 50 5.93 -14.38 -6.31
CA LEU A 50 4.98 -14.04 -5.25
C LEU A 50 5.49 -12.86 -4.40
N LEU A 51 6.78 -12.83 -4.06
CA LEU A 51 7.39 -11.69 -3.38
C LEU A 51 7.31 -10.41 -4.22
N GLY A 52 7.57 -10.49 -5.53
CA GLY A 52 7.48 -9.34 -6.43
C GLY A 52 6.06 -8.76 -6.49
N ILE A 53 5.04 -9.61 -6.65
CA ILE A 53 3.63 -9.18 -6.65
C ILE A 53 3.25 -8.59 -5.28
N TRP A 54 3.67 -9.23 -4.19
CA TRP A 54 3.33 -8.77 -2.85
C TRP A 54 4.03 -7.44 -2.51
N ALA A 55 5.27 -7.24 -2.98
CA ALA A 55 6.00 -5.98 -2.90
C ALA A 55 5.27 -4.86 -3.68
N LEU A 56 4.80 -5.15 -4.90
CA LEU A 56 4.04 -4.19 -5.71
C LEU A 56 2.77 -3.72 -4.99
N ILE A 57 2.03 -4.66 -4.39
CA ILE A 57 0.83 -4.35 -3.59
C ILE A 57 1.18 -3.45 -2.40
N LEU A 58 2.30 -3.71 -1.72
CA LEU A 58 2.76 -2.87 -0.60
C LEU A 58 3.15 -1.46 -1.05
N ILE A 59 3.80 -1.31 -2.20
CA ILE A 59 4.15 0.01 -2.76
C ILE A 59 2.88 0.81 -3.07
N VAL A 60 1.91 0.20 -3.75
CA VAL A 60 0.63 0.86 -4.05
C VAL A 60 -0.07 1.28 -2.75
N LYS A 61 -0.08 0.41 -1.72
CA LYS A 61 -0.64 0.75 -0.40
C LYS A 61 0.13 1.86 0.31
N ALA A 62 1.46 1.91 0.19
CA ALA A 62 2.27 2.98 0.77
C ALA A 62 1.92 4.32 0.10
N ILE A 63 1.86 4.37 -1.23
CA ILE A 63 1.46 5.57 -1.97
C ILE A 63 0.05 6.01 -1.55
N SER A 64 -0.90 5.07 -1.44
CA SER A 64 -2.25 5.36 -0.97
C SER A 64 -2.29 5.92 0.46
N LEU A 65 -1.52 5.37 1.40
CA LEU A 65 -1.54 5.81 2.79
C LEU A 65 -0.79 7.12 3.04
N PHE A 66 0.27 7.39 2.27
CA PHE A 66 1.16 8.53 2.48
C PHE A 66 0.90 9.70 1.51
N ILE A 67 0.64 9.44 0.22
CA ILE A 67 0.51 10.47 -0.83
C ILE A 67 -0.94 10.85 -1.07
N PHE A 68 -1.85 9.88 -1.15
CA PHE A 68 -3.30 10.14 -1.25
C PHE A 68 -3.91 10.52 0.12
N ASN A 69 -3.20 11.35 0.87
CA ASN A 69 -3.61 11.87 2.15
C ASN A 69 -4.83 12.80 1.97
N ASP A 70 -5.61 12.96 3.05
CA ASP A 70 -6.93 13.61 3.13
C ASP A 70 -7.09 14.92 2.33
N GLU A 71 -6.01 15.64 2.05
CA GLU A 71 -5.96 16.84 1.20
C GLU A 71 -6.20 16.55 -0.29
N TRP A 72 -5.66 15.47 -0.84
CA TRP A 72 -5.95 15.05 -2.21
C TRP A 72 -7.41 14.61 -2.35
N GLU A 73 -7.90 13.80 -1.39
CA GLU A 73 -9.30 13.37 -1.34
C GLU A 73 -10.25 14.56 -1.19
N ALA A 74 -9.96 15.48 -0.26
CA ALA A 74 -10.73 16.70 -0.10
C ALA A 74 -10.71 17.57 -1.37
N GLY A 75 -9.56 17.67 -2.04
CA GLY A 75 -9.41 18.41 -3.28
C GLY A 75 -10.16 17.78 -4.48
N ILE A 76 -10.28 16.45 -4.54
CA ILE A 76 -11.09 15.76 -5.55
C ILE A 76 -12.57 15.99 -5.25
N ILE A 77 -13.01 15.79 -4.00
CA ILE A 77 -14.40 15.98 -3.59
C ILE A 77 -14.82 17.44 -3.83
N GLU A 78 -14.00 18.42 -3.47
CA GLU A 78 -14.30 19.84 -3.69
C GLU A 78 -14.36 20.17 -5.20
N LYS A 79 -13.48 19.58 -6.02
CA LYS A 79 -13.52 19.74 -7.48
C LYS A 79 -14.76 19.09 -8.10
N GLU A 80 -15.23 17.96 -7.60
CA GLU A 80 -16.44 17.31 -8.10
C GLU A 80 -17.73 17.99 -7.62
N VAL A 81 -17.79 18.37 -6.35
CA VAL A 81 -18.93 19.12 -5.77
C VAL A 81 -19.01 20.53 -6.36
N GLY A 82 -17.87 21.19 -6.58
CA GLY A 82 -17.78 22.52 -7.22
C GLY A 82 -18.20 22.51 -8.69
N LYS A 83 -17.98 21.40 -9.41
CA LYS A 83 -18.51 21.20 -10.77
C LYS A 83 -20.04 21.05 -10.77
N ASN A 84 -20.60 20.38 -9.77
CA ASN A 84 -22.06 20.21 -9.61
C ASN A 84 -22.78 21.49 -9.15
N LYS A 85 -22.07 22.42 -8.51
CA LYS A 85 -22.63 23.70 -8.04
C LYS A 85 -22.82 24.74 -9.14
N LYS A 86 -22.13 24.61 -10.29
CA LYS A 86 -22.23 25.55 -11.43
C LYS A 86 -23.42 25.27 -12.37
N THR A 87 -24.20 24.22 -12.11
CA THR A 87 -25.32 23.78 -12.96
C THR A 87 -26.70 24.16 -12.43
N LEU A 88 -26.79 25.01 -11.40
CA LEU A 88 -28.05 25.56 -10.91
C LEU A 88 -28.03 27.08 -11.07
N ASP A 89 -28.19 27.53 -12.31
CA ASP A 89 -28.62 28.89 -12.63
C ASP A 89 -30.13 28.79 -12.96
N PHE A 90 -30.96 29.39 -12.11
CA PHE A 90 -32.42 29.47 -12.29
C PHE A 90 -32.79 30.82 -12.92
#